data_AF-A0A4Q3X967-F1
#
_entry.id   AF-A0A4Q3X967-F1
#
_cell.length_a   1.000
_cell.length_b   1.000
_cell.length_c   1.000
_cell.angle_alpha   90.00
_cell.angle_beta   90.00
_cell.angle_gamma   90.00
#
_symmetry.space_group_name_H-M   'P 1'
#
loop_
_entity.id
_entity.type
_entity.pdbx_description
1 polymer ?
#
loop_
_entity_poly.entity_id
_entity_poly.type
_entity_poly.pdbx_seq_one_letter_code
_entity_poly.pdbx_strand_id
1 'polypeptide(L)'
;MGTDLYDRTKNPLADELADWSTEEIRAALEASLASPACRMPGNPASGLPHFLMGAWMQRDFTAARAWFESLPPGKDKEKMAAALAMYWPEDKGDEAIDYLLANREVMDKAKTSLLLHGIQSAVNEGPASLIALMARLRESGNEYPNVTGGGFPSGIQYPADFDFATVIASDEFARLPASEQYGPVSTADALLSKWHTRDREAAYDWILENRGVDGFKVLAWNSAVDAAENMRWLTGKADALSDENKDAFRTSVLSSWLRSPDKLQQFAEATQDPDLADAARRHGIQAIFYGNTRGALPLIEGMDAETRLQLLETAELDRSLMTSRRFMDSDEEALFRKKLTEWNASEEQIETIISRFKKK
;
A
#
# COMPACT_ATOMS: atom_id res chain seq x y z
N MET A 1 14.46 24.33 -8.18
CA MET A 1 14.15 24.30 -6.73
C MET A 1 15.24 23.47 -6.09
N GLY A 2 16.11 24.08 -5.29
CA GLY A 2 17.14 23.32 -4.58
C GLY A 2 16.45 22.43 -3.57
N THR A 3 16.78 21.14 -3.57
CA THR A 3 16.44 20.22 -2.50
C THR A 3 16.97 20.82 -1.20
N ASP A 4 16.06 21.11 -0.28
CA ASP A 4 16.39 21.70 1.01
C ASP A 4 17.38 20.75 1.72
N LEU A 5 18.63 21.20 1.87
CA LEU A 5 19.74 20.40 2.40
C LEU A 5 19.48 19.92 3.85
N TYR A 6 18.42 20.43 4.46
CA TYR A 6 17.93 20.11 5.80
C TYR A 6 16.44 19.80 5.76
N ASP A 7 16.03 18.76 5.03
CA ASP A 7 14.72 18.17 5.26
C ASP A 7 14.63 17.69 6.70
N ARG A 8 14.10 18.56 7.58
CA ARG A 8 13.92 18.35 9.02
C ARG A 8 13.12 17.08 9.32
N THR A 9 12.39 16.55 8.33
CA THR A 9 11.69 15.28 8.48
C THR A 9 12.65 14.10 8.62
N LYS A 10 13.87 14.19 8.07
CA LYS A 10 14.88 13.12 8.12
C LYS A 10 15.77 13.21 9.36
N ASN A 11 16.19 14.42 9.75
CA ASN A 11 17.06 14.65 10.92
C ASN A 11 16.53 15.79 11.83
N PRO A 12 16.01 15.49 13.03
CA PRO A 12 15.49 16.50 13.94
C PRO A 12 16.58 17.36 14.61
N LEU A 13 17.86 17.00 14.47
CA LEU A 13 19.02 17.75 14.98
C LEU A 13 19.71 18.58 13.88
N ALA A 14 19.11 18.68 12.70
CA ALA A 14 19.70 19.34 11.54
C ALA A 14 20.17 20.77 11.83
N ASP A 15 19.33 21.56 12.51
CA ASP A 15 19.60 22.97 12.79
C ASP A 15 20.73 23.12 13.83
N GLU A 16 20.72 22.31 14.89
CA GLU A 16 21.74 22.34 15.93
C GLU A 16 23.10 21.88 15.42
N LEU A 17 23.10 20.89 14.53
CA LEU A 17 24.33 20.37 13.93
C LEU A 17 24.88 21.28 12.84
N ALA A 18 24.09 22.20 12.29
CA ALA A 18 24.51 23.07 11.18
C ALA A 18 25.77 23.89 11.52
N ASP A 19 25.88 24.37 12.76
CA ASP A 19 27.02 25.17 13.24
C ASP A 19 28.24 24.35 13.68
N TRP A 20 28.12 23.02 13.76
CA TRP A 20 29.22 22.15 14.15
C TRP A 20 30.16 21.92 12.98
N SER A 21 31.47 21.80 13.22
CA SER A 21 32.45 21.31 12.26
C SER A 21 32.28 19.83 11.96
N THR A 22 32.84 19.36 10.83
CA THR A 22 32.86 17.92 10.49
C THR A 22 33.63 17.12 11.56
N GLU A 23 34.71 17.68 12.10
CA GLU A 23 35.50 17.10 13.18
C GLU A 23 34.68 16.92 14.46
N GLU A 24 33.87 17.91 14.84
CA GLU A 24 32.98 17.83 16.01
C GLU A 24 31.91 16.75 15.83
N ILE A 25 31.28 16.67 14.65
CA ILE A 25 30.30 15.62 14.35
C ILE A 25 30.94 14.24 14.44
N ARG A 26 32.13 14.05 13.84
CA ARG A 26 32.83 12.76 13.89
C ARG A 26 33.21 12.38 15.31
N ALA A 27 33.78 13.31 16.08
CA ALA A 27 34.17 13.07 17.47
C ALA A 27 32.95 12.70 18.34
N ALA A 28 31.82 13.37 18.14
CA ALA A 28 30.58 13.05 18.83
C ALA A 28 30.03 11.68 18.41
N LEU A 29 30.11 11.33 17.12
CA LEU A 29 29.69 10.03 16.61
C LEU A 29 30.51 8.90 17.25
N GLU A 30 31.83 9.02 17.26
CA GLU A 30 32.74 8.05 17.89
C GLU A 30 32.47 7.91 19.39
N ALA A 31 32.34 9.04 20.11
CA ALA A 31 31.99 9.04 21.53
C ALA A 31 30.63 8.36 21.78
N SER A 32 29.65 8.60 20.90
CA SER A 32 28.31 8.03 21.01
C SER A 32 28.26 6.50 20.81
N LEU A 33 29.16 5.97 19.98
CA LEU A 33 29.29 4.52 19.78
C LEU A 33 30.02 3.86 20.96
N ALA A 34 31.05 4.52 21.50
CA ALA A 34 31.85 4.02 22.61
C ALA A 34 31.09 3.97 23.95
N SER A 35 30.14 4.88 24.17
CA SER A 35 29.41 5.01 25.45
C SER A 35 27.94 4.61 25.33
N PRO A 36 27.48 3.55 26.02
CA PRO A 36 26.07 3.22 26.11
C PRO A 36 25.20 4.36 26.67
N ALA A 37 25.77 5.24 27.51
CA ALA A 37 25.06 6.39 28.08
C ALA A 37 24.73 7.48 27.04
N CYS A 38 25.42 7.49 25.91
CA CYS A 38 25.15 8.40 24.79
C CYS A 38 24.07 7.85 23.83
N ARG A 39 23.51 6.67 24.13
CA ARG A 39 22.39 6.09 23.38
C ARG A 39 21.09 6.66 23.96
N MET A 40 20.48 7.60 23.23
CA MET A 40 19.17 8.15 23.58
C MET A 40 18.17 7.00 23.82
N PRO A 41 17.36 7.04 24.90
CA PRO A 41 16.29 6.07 25.10
C PRO A 41 15.25 6.21 23.98
N GLY A 42 14.93 5.10 23.29
CA GLY A 42 14.03 5.11 22.14
C GLY A 42 14.41 4.08 21.08
N ASN A 43 13.79 4.17 19.90
CA ASN A 43 14.07 3.26 18.78
C ASN A 43 15.56 3.35 18.40
N PRO A 44 16.34 2.25 18.51
CA PRO A 44 17.78 2.25 18.23
C PRO A 44 18.12 2.58 16.77
N ALA A 45 17.15 2.52 15.84
CA ALA A 45 17.31 2.95 14.46
C ALA A 45 17.29 4.49 14.29
N SER A 46 16.88 5.25 15.31
CA SER A 46 16.73 6.71 15.28
C SER A 46 17.46 7.40 16.45
N GLY A 47 18.55 6.79 16.93
CA GLY A 47 19.36 7.35 18.02
C GLY A 47 20.34 8.43 17.54
N LEU A 48 20.93 9.17 18.48
CA LEU A 48 21.94 10.21 18.21
C LEU A 48 23.04 9.80 17.20
N PRO A 49 23.66 8.58 17.26
CA PRO A 49 24.64 8.17 16.26
C PRO A 49 24.11 8.19 14.81
N HIS A 50 22.82 7.86 14.62
CA HIS A 50 22.18 7.85 13.31
C HIS A 50 22.08 9.26 12.72
N PHE A 51 21.67 10.24 13.53
CA PHE A 51 21.57 11.64 13.12
C PHE A 51 22.94 12.30 12.87
N LEU A 52 23.94 11.98 13.70
CA LEU A 52 25.31 12.45 13.49
C LEU A 52 25.91 11.88 12.20
N MET A 53 25.70 10.59 11.94
CA MET A 53 26.10 9.95 10.68
C MET A 53 25.42 10.62 9.48
N GLY A 54 24.11 10.88 9.57
CA GLY A 54 23.37 11.57 8.50
C GLY A 54 23.92 12.96 8.20
N ALA A 55 24.17 13.76 9.24
CA ALA A 55 24.76 15.09 9.09
C ALA A 55 26.19 15.04 8.49
N TRP A 56 26.99 14.03 8.84
CA TRP A 56 28.30 13.83 8.23
C TRP A 56 28.18 13.46 6.75
N MET A 57 27.31 12.50 6.41
CA MET A 57 27.10 12.08 5.02
C MET A 57 26.67 13.22 4.09
N GLN A 58 25.84 14.14 4.59
CA GLN A 58 25.42 15.31 3.82
C GLN A 58 26.57 16.29 3.53
N ARG A 59 27.59 16.34 4.40
CA ARG A 59 28.75 17.23 4.24
C ARG A 59 29.88 16.62 3.43
N ASP A 60 30.18 15.36 3.72
CA ASP A 60 31.26 14.62 3.10
C ASP A 60 30.89 13.14 3.02
N PHE A 61 30.06 12.83 2.01
CA PHE A 61 29.60 11.48 1.74
C PHE A 61 30.74 10.48 1.60
N THR A 62 31.82 10.85 0.89
CA THR A 62 32.95 9.97 0.63
C THR A 62 33.69 9.63 1.92
N ALA A 63 34.01 10.61 2.77
CA ALA A 63 34.68 10.34 4.04
C ALA A 63 33.79 9.56 5.02
N ALA A 64 32.50 9.91 5.11
CA ALA A 64 31.55 9.20 5.97
C ALA A 64 31.40 7.73 5.56
N ARG A 65 31.27 7.45 4.25
CA ARG A 65 31.21 6.09 3.72
C ARG A 65 32.50 5.31 4.00
N ALA A 66 33.67 5.91 3.77
CA ALA A 66 34.95 5.26 4.05
C ALA A 66 35.11 4.92 5.55
N TRP A 67 34.67 5.82 6.44
CA TRP A 67 34.63 5.56 7.87
C TRP A 67 33.70 4.39 8.22
N PHE A 68 32.49 4.36 7.64
CA PHE A 68 31.57 3.23 7.83
C PHE A 68 32.19 1.89 7.40
N GLU A 69 32.86 1.87 6.25
CA GLU A 69 33.53 0.69 5.71
C GLU A 69 34.63 0.20 6.66
N SER A 70 35.33 1.11 7.34
CA SER A 70 36.38 0.82 8.32
C SER A 70 35.88 0.21 9.63
N LEU A 71 34.57 0.30 9.94
CA LEU A 71 34.01 -0.28 11.15
C LEU A 71 34.19 -1.82 11.14
N PRO A 72 34.58 -2.43 12.26
CA PRO A 72 34.64 -3.88 12.37
C PRO A 72 33.23 -4.48 12.23
N PRO A 73 33.10 -5.72 11.73
CA PRO A 73 31.82 -6.43 11.73
C PRO A 73 31.21 -6.49 13.13
N GLY A 74 29.91 -6.19 13.24
CA GLY A 74 29.20 -6.25 14.52
C GLY A 74 28.03 -5.28 14.60
N LYS A 75 27.43 -5.19 15.80
CA LYS A 75 26.19 -4.44 16.07
C LYS A 75 26.28 -2.95 15.70
N ASP A 76 27.44 -2.33 15.86
CA ASP A 76 27.58 -0.91 15.55
C ASP A 76 27.65 -0.68 14.03
N LYS A 77 28.31 -1.55 13.27
CA LYS A 77 28.27 -1.52 11.80
C LYS A 77 26.85 -1.79 11.28
N GLU A 78 26.15 -2.79 11.82
CA GLU A 78 24.75 -3.04 11.44
C GLU A 78 23.83 -1.84 11.69
N LYS A 79 24.01 -1.14 12.82
CA LYS A 79 23.23 0.08 13.11
C LYS A 79 23.59 1.22 12.17
N MET A 80 24.87 1.41 11.85
CA MET A 80 25.32 2.46 10.95
C MET A 80 24.95 2.17 9.50
N ALA A 81 24.74 0.91 9.11
CA ALA A 81 24.27 0.56 7.77
C ALA A 81 22.89 1.18 7.47
N ALA A 82 21.98 1.19 8.46
CA ALA A 82 20.68 1.84 8.32
C ALA A 82 20.80 3.36 8.13
N ALA A 83 21.70 4.02 8.87
CA ALA A 83 21.99 5.44 8.69
C ALA A 83 22.59 5.71 7.30
N LEU A 84 23.60 4.91 6.91
CA LEU A 84 24.24 5.00 5.61
C LEU A 84 23.22 4.90 4.46
N ALA A 85 22.33 3.92 4.52
CA ALA A 85 21.32 3.71 3.50
C ALA A 85 20.25 4.81 3.48
N MET A 86 19.86 5.34 4.65
CA MET A 86 18.85 6.40 4.76
C MET A 86 19.32 7.73 4.19
N TYR A 87 20.58 8.10 4.46
CA TYR A 87 21.19 9.37 4.02
C TYR A 87 22.04 9.23 2.75
N TRP A 88 21.86 8.15 2.00
CA TRP A 88 22.49 8.02 0.70
C TRP A 88 22.04 9.18 -0.22
N PRO A 89 22.95 9.86 -0.94
CA PRO A 89 22.58 10.99 -1.77
C PRO A 89 21.63 10.59 -2.91
N GLU A 90 20.59 11.39 -3.12
CA GLU A 90 19.53 11.12 -4.11
C GLU A 90 20.05 11.10 -5.55
N ASP A 91 21.10 11.88 -5.85
CA ASP A 91 21.79 11.95 -7.14
C ASP A 91 22.80 10.81 -7.35
N LYS A 92 22.92 9.89 -6.38
CA LYS A 92 23.82 8.72 -6.42
C LYS A 92 23.05 7.40 -6.37
N GLY A 93 21.85 7.34 -6.96
CA GLY A 93 21.01 6.15 -6.94
C GLY A 93 21.65 4.90 -7.55
N ASP A 94 22.32 5.03 -8.69
CA ASP A 94 23.06 3.90 -9.30
C ASP A 94 24.18 3.39 -8.39
N GLU A 95 24.95 4.30 -7.79
CA GLU A 95 25.98 3.96 -6.80
C GLU A 95 25.37 3.26 -5.57
N ALA A 96 24.14 3.63 -5.18
CA ALA A 96 23.40 3.00 -4.08
C ALA A 96 23.09 1.53 -4.38
N ILE A 97 22.65 1.25 -5.62
CA ILE A 97 22.36 -0.12 -6.08
C ILE A 97 23.66 -0.92 -6.19
N ASP A 98 24.69 -0.37 -6.82
CA ASP A 98 26.02 -1.01 -6.89
C ASP A 98 26.51 -1.41 -5.50
N TYR A 99 26.40 -0.47 -4.55
CA TYR A 99 26.83 -0.68 -3.18
C TYR A 99 26.02 -1.75 -2.47
N LEU A 100 24.68 -1.73 -2.59
CA LEU A 100 23.80 -2.76 -2.05
C LEU A 100 24.18 -4.14 -2.58
N LEU A 101 24.35 -4.26 -3.89
CA LEU A 101 24.65 -5.55 -4.52
C LEU A 101 26.01 -6.10 -4.12
N ALA A 102 27.00 -5.24 -3.89
CA ALA A 102 28.33 -5.62 -3.43
C ALA A 102 28.41 -5.92 -1.92
N ASN A 103 27.50 -5.36 -1.10
CA ASN A 103 27.57 -5.40 0.37
C ASN A 103 26.32 -6.01 1.00
N ARG A 104 25.73 -7.04 0.37
CA ARG A 104 24.41 -7.58 0.75
C ARG A 104 24.28 -7.98 2.21
N GLU A 105 25.30 -8.66 2.77
CA GLU A 105 25.25 -9.17 4.14
C GLU A 105 25.09 -8.04 5.16
N VAL A 106 25.87 -6.97 5.03
CA VAL A 106 25.80 -5.82 5.95
C VAL A 106 24.60 -4.92 5.67
N MET A 107 24.12 -4.89 4.42
CA MET A 107 23.01 -4.04 3.98
C MET A 107 21.63 -4.70 4.07
N ASP A 108 21.50 -5.98 4.42
CA ASP A 108 20.19 -6.68 4.33
C ASP A 108 19.06 -5.97 5.11
N LYS A 109 19.38 -5.46 6.31
CA LYS A 109 18.42 -4.69 7.13
C LYS A 109 18.17 -3.27 6.64
N ALA A 110 19.05 -2.76 5.77
CA ALA A 110 19.06 -1.39 5.27
C ALA A 110 18.71 -1.30 3.77
N LYS A 111 18.54 -2.45 3.10
CA LYS A 111 18.40 -2.56 1.64
C LYS A 111 17.24 -1.75 1.09
N THR A 112 16.13 -1.67 1.83
CA THR A 112 14.94 -0.93 1.41
C THR A 112 15.32 0.50 1.06
N SER A 113 16.04 1.24 1.91
CA SER A 113 16.37 2.64 1.66
C SER A 113 17.29 2.81 0.44
N LEU A 114 18.30 1.95 0.26
CA LEU A 114 19.15 1.99 -0.94
C LEU A 114 18.35 1.68 -2.21
N LEU A 115 17.42 0.72 -2.14
CA LEU A 115 16.50 0.41 -3.24
C LEU A 115 15.59 1.61 -3.55
N LEU A 116 15.09 2.34 -2.54
CA LEU A 116 14.30 3.55 -2.75
C LEU A 116 15.08 4.60 -3.54
N HIS A 117 16.34 4.85 -3.15
CA HIS A 117 17.21 5.82 -3.82
C HIS A 117 17.50 5.41 -5.27
N GLY A 118 17.86 4.15 -5.50
CA GLY A 118 18.08 3.64 -6.85
C GLY A 118 16.83 3.71 -7.72
N ILE A 119 15.68 3.32 -7.17
CA ILE A 119 14.39 3.40 -7.86
C ILE A 119 14.03 4.85 -8.20
N GLN A 120 14.17 5.78 -7.24
CA GLN A 120 13.86 7.19 -7.45
C GLN A 120 14.77 7.82 -8.52
N SER A 121 16.07 7.49 -8.51
CA SER A 121 17.02 7.91 -9.55
C SER A 121 16.60 7.38 -10.92
N ALA A 122 16.34 6.07 -11.03
CA ALA A 122 15.92 5.45 -12.28
C ALA A 122 14.59 6.03 -12.81
N VAL A 123 13.64 6.34 -11.92
CA VAL A 123 12.38 7.01 -12.28
C VAL A 123 12.61 8.43 -12.79
N ASN A 124 13.53 9.18 -12.18
CA ASN A 124 13.88 10.54 -12.62
C ASN A 124 14.56 10.56 -13.99
N GLU A 125 15.32 9.51 -14.32
CA GLU A 125 15.96 9.34 -15.62
C GLU A 125 14.98 8.87 -16.71
N GLY A 126 13.95 8.12 -16.33
CA GLY A 126 12.84 7.76 -17.20
C GLY A 126 12.53 6.26 -17.24
N PRO A 127 11.55 5.86 -18.07
CA PRO A 127 11.03 4.49 -18.07
C PRO A 127 12.09 3.43 -18.43
N ALA A 128 13.00 3.73 -19.37
CA ALA A 128 14.05 2.81 -19.78
C ALA A 128 15.05 2.51 -18.64
N SER A 129 15.45 3.53 -17.88
CA SER A 129 16.30 3.35 -16.70
C SER A 129 15.59 2.51 -15.62
N LEU A 130 14.29 2.76 -15.38
CA LEU A 130 13.52 1.93 -14.45
C LEU A 130 13.46 0.47 -14.90
N ILE A 131 13.18 0.19 -16.17
CA ILE A 131 13.15 -1.18 -16.72
C ILE A 131 14.53 -1.85 -16.58
N ALA A 132 15.61 -1.14 -16.87
CA ALA A 132 16.97 -1.67 -16.72
C ALA A 132 17.30 -2.01 -15.26
N LEU A 133 16.93 -1.14 -14.32
CA LEU A 133 17.07 -1.40 -12.89
C LEU A 133 16.25 -2.62 -12.47
N MET A 134 15.01 -2.73 -12.94
CA MET A 134 14.13 -3.87 -12.67
C MET A 134 14.77 -5.20 -13.09
N ALA A 135 15.31 -5.26 -14.32
CA ALA A 135 16.03 -6.43 -14.83
C ALA A 135 17.25 -6.76 -13.96
N ARG A 136 18.03 -5.74 -13.62
CA ARG A 136 19.24 -5.87 -12.80
C ARG A 136 18.94 -6.42 -11.40
N LEU A 137 17.89 -5.93 -10.74
CA LEU A 137 17.48 -6.41 -9.43
C LEU A 137 17.06 -7.89 -9.49
N ARG A 138 16.25 -8.26 -10.48
CA ARG A 138 15.85 -9.65 -10.74
C ARG A 138 17.06 -10.57 -10.96
N GLU A 139 17.98 -10.21 -11.86
CA GLU A 139 19.18 -11.01 -12.17
C GLU A 139 20.10 -11.17 -10.96
N SER A 140 20.12 -10.17 -10.10
CA SER A 140 20.88 -10.22 -8.86
C SER A 140 20.22 -11.06 -7.76
N GLY A 141 18.97 -11.51 -7.95
CA GLY A 141 18.18 -12.20 -6.92
C GLY A 141 17.72 -11.28 -5.79
N ASN A 142 17.74 -9.96 -5.98
CA ASN A 142 17.12 -9.02 -5.06
C ASN A 142 15.70 -8.78 -5.53
N GLU A 143 14.74 -9.37 -4.84
CA GLU A 143 13.33 -9.04 -5.03
C GLU A 143 13.08 -7.59 -4.62
N TYR A 144 12.08 -6.96 -5.25
CA TYR A 144 11.62 -5.63 -4.86
C TYR A 144 11.30 -5.63 -3.37
N PRO A 145 11.64 -4.55 -2.64
CA PRO A 145 11.39 -4.51 -1.22
C PRO A 145 9.89 -4.64 -1.01
N ASN A 146 9.46 -5.78 -0.43
CA ASN A 146 8.11 -5.91 0.09
C ASN A 146 8.05 -5.05 1.35
N VAL A 147 7.91 -3.73 1.16
CA VAL A 147 7.68 -2.79 2.24
C VAL A 147 6.41 -3.24 2.96
N THR A 148 6.40 -3.24 4.30
CA THR A 148 5.23 -3.64 5.10
C THR A 148 3.99 -2.87 4.63
N GLY A 149 3.09 -3.55 3.90
CA GLY A 149 1.97 -2.94 3.15
C GLY A 149 1.89 -3.38 1.70
N GLY A 150 3.00 -3.91 1.15
CA GLY A 150 3.14 -4.48 -0.18
C GLY A 150 3.09 -3.41 -1.23
N GLY A 151 4.07 -3.46 -2.10
CA GLY A 151 4.02 -2.77 -3.37
C GLY A 151 5.22 -1.87 -3.53
N PHE A 152 5.30 -1.29 -4.72
CA PHE A 152 6.28 -0.27 -4.99
C PHE A 152 6.14 0.84 -3.95
N PRO A 153 7.26 1.38 -3.44
CA PRO A 153 7.22 2.32 -2.32
C PRO A 153 6.33 3.52 -2.66
N SER A 154 5.32 3.77 -1.81
CA SER A 154 4.36 4.86 -2.01
C SER A 154 5.00 6.25 -2.11
N GLY A 155 6.21 6.39 -1.54
CA GLY A 155 7.02 7.59 -1.54
C GLY A 155 7.78 7.89 -2.84
N ILE A 156 7.77 7.01 -3.85
CA ILE A 156 8.39 7.33 -5.14
C ILE A 156 7.59 8.43 -5.85
N GLN A 157 8.29 9.49 -6.21
CA GLN A 157 7.76 10.62 -6.97
C GLN A 157 8.09 10.42 -8.44
N TYR A 158 7.06 10.42 -9.28
CA TYR A 158 7.23 10.28 -10.72
C TYR A 158 7.21 11.65 -11.38
N PRO A 159 8.12 11.93 -12.33
CA PRO A 159 8.02 13.09 -13.21
C PRO A 159 6.62 13.22 -13.82
N ALA A 160 6.19 14.46 -14.10
CA ALA A 160 4.85 14.71 -14.61
C ALA A 160 4.59 14.06 -15.98
N ASP A 161 5.65 13.93 -16.77
CA ASP A 161 5.74 13.33 -18.10
C ASP A 161 6.29 11.89 -18.08
N PHE A 162 6.34 11.23 -16.92
CA PHE A 162 6.81 9.86 -16.82
C PHE A 162 5.91 8.90 -17.62
N ASP A 163 6.49 8.24 -18.61
CA ASP A 163 5.78 7.32 -19.51
C ASP A 163 5.62 5.92 -18.88
N PHE A 164 4.53 5.77 -18.12
CA PHE A 164 4.14 4.48 -17.53
C PHE A 164 3.87 3.41 -18.59
N ALA A 165 3.29 3.76 -19.75
CA ALA A 165 2.93 2.78 -20.77
C ALA A 165 4.15 1.99 -21.26
N THR A 166 5.29 2.66 -21.43
CA THR A 166 6.57 1.99 -21.76
C THR A 166 7.01 1.00 -20.69
N VAL A 167 6.89 1.34 -19.40
CA VAL A 167 7.24 0.41 -18.30
C VAL A 167 6.31 -0.78 -18.28
N ILE A 168 5.00 -0.55 -18.39
CA ILE A 168 3.96 -1.59 -18.32
C ILE A 168 4.05 -2.55 -19.51
N ALA A 169 4.43 -2.07 -20.70
CA ALA A 169 4.63 -2.89 -21.88
C ALA A 169 5.93 -3.73 -21.87
N SER A 170 6.78 -3.57 -20.85
CA SER A 170 8.07 -4.27 -20.78
C SER A 170 7.96 -5.72 -20.31
N ASP A 171 8.88 -6.57 -20.77
CA ASP A 171 9.01 -7.96 -20.28
C ASP A 171 9.25 -8.03 -18.76
N GLU A 172 9.92 -7.02 -18.18
CA GLU A 172 10.19 -6.97 -16.75
C GLU A 172 8.91 -6.70 -15.95
N PHE A 173 7.98 -5.88 -16.48
CA PHE A 173 6.68 -5.71 -15.85
C PHE A 173 5.84 -7.00 -15.92
N ALA A 174 5.84 -7.68 -17.06
CA ALA A 174 5.10 -8.94 -17.24
C ALA A 174 5.56 -10.06 -16.28
N ARG A 175 6.78 -9.97 -15.74
CA ARG A 175 7.35 -10.92 -14.77
C ARG A 175 7.05 -10.57 -13.31
N LEU A 176 6.53 -9.38 -13.03
CA LEU A 176 6.18 -9.00 -11.68
C LEU A 176 5.01 -9.87 -11.19
N PRO A 177 5.07 -10.39 -9.95
CA PRO A 177 3.93 -11.12 -9.40
C PRO A 177 2.73 -10.17 -9.32
N ALA A 178 1.56 -10.62 -9.78
CA ALA A 178 0.30 -9.99 -9.42
C ALA A 178 0.00 -10.29 -7.95
N SER A 179 -0.75 -9.40 -7.27
CA SER A 179 -1.18 -9.73 -5.91
C SER A 179 -2.12 -10.94 -5.95
N GLU A 180 -1.84 -11.95 -5.14
CA GLU A 180 -2.85 -12.94 -4.84
C GLU A 180 -3.92 -12.26 -3.97
N GLN A 181 -5.18 -12.62 -4.25
CA GLN A 181 -6.48 -12.04 -3.88
C GLN A 181 -6.63 -11.29 -2.53
N TYR A 182 -5.76 -11.49 -1.54
CA TYR A 182 -5.81 -10.86 -0.21
C TYR A 182 -4.44 -10.45 0.36
N GLY A 183 -3.46 -10.26 -0.51
CA GLY A 183 -2.11 -9.88 -0.16
C GLY A 183 -1.87 -8.37 -0.11
N PRO A 184 -0.69 -7.97 0.37
CA PRO A 184 -0.24 -6.60 0.31
C PRO A 184 -0.05 -6.22 -1.19
N VAL A 185 -0.22 -4.95 -1.59
CA VAL A 185 -0.31 -4.56 -3.02
C VAL A 185 0.94 -5.05 -3.76
N SER A 186 0.82 -5.66 -4.94
CA SER A 186 2.05 -6.09 -5.64
C SER A 186 2.82 -4.90 -6.22
N THR A 187 4.09 -5.09 -6.58
CA THR A 187 4.84 -4.06 -7.32
C THR A 187 4.13 -3.68 -8.62
N ALA A 188 3.56 -4.67 -9.31
CA ALA A 188 2.83 -4.44 -10.55
C ALA A 188 1.58 -3.59 -10.31
N ASP A 189 0.83 -3.90 -9.25
CA ASP A 189 -0.38 -3.19 -8.88
C ASP A 189 -0.09 -1.76 -8.42
N ALA A 190 1.04 -1.53 -7.73
CA ALA A 190 1.46 -0.19 -7.36
C ALA A 190 1.80 0.68 -8.59
N LEU A 191 2.47 0.11 -9.60
CA LEU A 191 2.75 0.81 -10.86
C LEU A 191 1.48 1.12 -11.65
N LEU A 192 0.55 0.16 -11.78
CA LEU A 192 -0.74 0.37 -12.42
C LEU A 192 -1.59 1.41 -11.70
N SER A 193 -1.57 1.39 -10.36
CA SER A 193 -2.24 2.38 -9.53
C SER A 193 -1.68 3.79 -9.77
N LYS A 194 -0.36 3.94 -9.87
CA LYS A 194 0.28 5.23 -10.19
C LYS A 194 -0.02 5.67 -11.61
N TRP A 195 -0.01 4.76 -12.59
CA TRP A 195 -0.42 5.07 -13.97
C TRP A 195 -1.86 5.57 -14.02
N HIS A 196 -2.78 4.90 -13.32
CA HIS A 196 -4.19 5.30 -13.25
C HIS A 196 -4.39 6.74 -12.74
N THR A 197 -3.60 7.19 -11.77
CA THR A 197 -3.68 8.59 -11.30
C THR A 197 -3.22 9.63 -12.33
N ARG A 198 -2.49 9.21 -13.36
CA ARG A 198 -1.94 10.07 -14.41
C ARG A 198 -2.78 10.00 -15.68
N ASP A 199 -3.12 8.80 -16.11
CA ASP A 199 -3.91 8.51 -17.30
C ASP A 199 -4.85 7.33 -17.02
N ARG A 200 -6.01 7.65 -16.41
CA ARG A 200 -6.99 6.66 -15.97
C ARG A 200 -7.58 5.83 -17.11
N GLU A 201 -7.73 6.43 -18.29
CA GLU A 201 -8.38 5.77 -19.43
C GLU A 201 -7.42 4.75 -20.05
N ALA A 202 -6.17 5.14 -20.30
CA ALA A 202 -5.17 4.21 -20.83
C ALA A 202 -4.88 3.06 -19.86
N ALA A 203 -4.79 3.34 -18.55
CA ALA A 203 -4.61 2.30 -17.54
C ALA A 203 -5.81 1.34 -17.48
N TYR A 204 -7.05 1.87 -17.56
CA TYR A 204 -8.26 1.06 -17.62
C TYR A 204 -8.28 0.12 -18.82
N ASP A 205 -8.06 0.67 -20.03
CA ASP A 205 -8.09 -0.10 -21.28
C ASP A 205 -7.03 -1.21 -21.24
N TRP A 206 -5.82 -0.88 -20.80
CA TRP A 206 -4.74 -1.87 -20.65
C TRP A 206 -5.10 -2.97 -19.65
N ILE A 207 -5.66 -2.62 -18.48
CA ILE A 207 -6.05 -3.61 -17.46
C ILE A 207 -7.15 -4.51 -18.00
N LEU A 208 -8.16 -3.96 -18.67
CA LEU A 208 -9.24 -4.75 -19.24
C LEU A 208 -8.71 -5.73 -20.31
N GLU A 209 -7.81 -5.26 -21.19
CA GLU A 209 -7.22 -6.08 -22.25
C GLU A 209 -6.30 -7.18 -21.70
N ASN A 210 -5.46 -6.87 -20.71
CA ASN A 210 -4.35 -7.76 -20.29
C ASN A 210 -4.64 -8.55 -19.01
N ARG A 211 -5.54 -8.07 -18.15
CA ARG A 211 -5.88 -8.70 -16.87
C ARG A 211 -7.38 -9.00 -16.73
N GLY A 212 -8.18 -8.59 -17.70
CA GLY A 212 -9.63 -8.69 -17.61
C GLY A 212 -10.20 -7.88 -16.44
N VAL A 213 -11.47 -8.15 -16.13
CA VAL A 213 -12.22 -7.45 -15.10
C VAL A 213 -11.67 -7.67 -13.69
N ASP A 214 -11.04 -8.83 -13.43
CA ASP A 214 -10.40 -9.11 -12.13
C ASP A 214 -9.34 -8.06 -11.77
N GLY A 215 -8.64 -7.55 -12.79
CA GLY A 215 -7.63 -6.52 -12.65
C GLY A 215 -8.16 -5.20 -12.09
N PHE A 216 -9.47 -4.89 -12.19
CA PHE A 216 -10.03 -3.62 -11.69
C PHE A 216 -9.96 -3.47 -10.17
N LYS A 217 -9.66 -4.53 -9.42
CA LYS A 217 -9.34 -4.41 -7.98
C LYS A 217 -8.25 -3.36 -7.74
N VAL A 218 -7.22 -3.28 -8.60
CA VAL A 218 -6.15 -2.29 -8.44
C VAL A 218 -6.66 -0.85 -8.53
N LEU A 219 -7.66 -0.60 -9.36
CA LEU A 219 -8.25 0.73 -9.59
C LEU A 219 -9.13 1.16 -8.40
N ALA A 220 -9.74 0.19 -7.72
CA ALA A 220 -10.65 0.41 -6.61
C ALA A 220 -9.98 0.67 -5.27
N TRP A 221 -8.74 0.19 -5.09
CA TRP A 221 -7.96 0.38 -3.87
C TRP A 221 -7.15 1.67 -3.86
N ASN A 222 -7.08 2.37 -4.99
CA ASN A 222 -6.28 3.57 -5.09
C ASN A 222 -6.90 4.72 -4.28
N SER A 223 -6.12 5.28 -3.37
CA SER A 223 -6.40 6.54 -2.69
C SER A 223 -6.08 7.69 -3.65
N ALA A 224 -6.80 7.76 -4.78
CA ALA A 224 -6.83 8.97 -5.56
C ALA A 224 -7.17 10.16 -4.64
N VAL A 225 -6.72 11.35 -5.02
CA VAL A 225 -6.93 12.58 -4.22
C VAL A 225 -8.42 12.79 -3.89
N ASP A 226 -9.32 12.27 -4.72
CA ASP A 226 -10.74 12.13 -4.45
C ASP A 226 -11.22 10.67 -4.66
N ALA A 227 -11.39 9.93 -3.57
CA ALA A 227 -11.87 8.54 -3.60
C ALA A 227 -13.31 8.43 -4.13
N ALA A 228 -14.17 9.43 -3.89
CA ALA A 228 -15.56 9.42 -4.34
C ALA A 228 -15.66 9.70 -5.84
N GLU A 229 -14.82 10.60 -6.38
CA GLU A 229 -14.71 10.79 -7.82
C GLU A 229 -14.22 9.52 -8.51
N ASN A 230 -13.18 8.89 -7.97
CA ASN A 230 -12.66 7.63 -8.52
C ASN A 230 -13.73 6.52 -8.53
N MET A 231 -14.50 6.39 -7.45
CA MET A 231 -15.60 5.43 -7.38
C MET A 231 -16.67 5.71 -8.44
N ARG A 232 -17.12 6.97 -8.57
CA ARG A 232 -18.10 7.34 -9.61
C ARG A 232 -17.61 7.01 -11.02
N TRP A 233 -16.34 7.29 -11.31
CA TRP A 233 -15.73 6.96 -12.60
C TRP A 233 -15.69 5.44 -12.83
N LEU A 234 -15.22 4.66 -11.86
CA LEU A 234 -15.14 3.20 -11.97
C LEU A 234 -16.53 2.58 -12.13
N THR A 235 -17.52 3.12 -11.44
CA THR A 235 -18.92 2.71 -11.58
C THR A 235 -19.45 2.99 -12.99
N GLY A 236 -19.21 4.17 -13.56
CA GLY A 236 -19.60 4.45 -14.95
C GLY A 236 -18.93 3.50 -15.97
N LYS A 237 -17.69 3.07 -15.69
CA LYS A 237 -17.02 2.03 -16.48
C LYS A 237 -17.66 0.66 -16.31
N ALA A 238 -18.05 0.28 -15.10
CA ALA A 238 -18.74 -0.98 -14.82
C ALA A 238 -20.11 -1.05 -15.51
N ASP A 239 -20.87 0.05 -15.52
CA ASP A 239 -22.18 0.14 -16.19
C ASP A 239 -22.08 -0.12 -17.70
N ALA A 240 -20.96 0.28 -18.31
CA ALA A 240 -20.69 0.15 -19.74
C ALA A 240 -20.08 -1.20 -20.16
N LEU A 241 -19.79 -2.10 -19.22
CA LEU A 241 -19.26 -3.44 -19.53
C LEU A 241 -20.31 -4.29 -20.29
N SER A 242 -19.84 -5.28 -21.05
CA SER A 242 -20.70 -6.35 -21.56
C SER A 242 -21.26 -7.20 -20.40
N ASP A 243 -22.37 -7.92 -20.63
CA ASP A 243 -22.99 -8.75 -19.60
C ASP A 243 -22.02 -9.79 -19.00
N GLU A 244 -21.20 -10.43 -19.84
CA GLU A 244 -20.14 -11.36 -19.40
C GLU A 244 -19.13 -10.67 -18.47
N ASN A 245 -18.70 -9.46 -18.81
CA ASN A 245 -17.77 -8.70 -17.98
C ASN A 245 -18.43 -8.16 -16.71
N LYS A 246 -19.74 -7.86 -16.73
CA LYS A 246 -20.50 -7.49 -15.54
C LYS A 246 -20.57 -8.65 -14.55
N ASP A 247 -20.79 -9.87 -15.01
CA ASP A 247 -20.77 -11.05 -14.14
C ASP A 247 -19.39 -11.23 -13.48
N ALA A 248 -18.31 -11.12 -14.26
CA ALA A 248 -16.95 -11.14 -13.71
C ALA A 248 -16.72 -10.01 -12.68
N PHE A 249 -17.26 -8.81 -12.94
CA PHE A 249 -17.15 -7.67 -12.02
C PHE A 249 -17.82 -7.96 -10.68
N ARG A 250 -19.05 -8.51 -10.71
CA ARG A 250 -19.80 -8.88 -9.51
C ARG A 250 -19.02 -9.90 -8.68
N THR A 251 -18.63 -11.02 -9.30
CA THR A 251 -17.99 -12.12 -8.57
C THR A 251 -16.62 -11.75 -8.03
N SER A 252 -15.85 -10.94 -8.77
CA SER A 252 -14.46 -10.66 -8.44
C SER A 252 -14.23 -9.32 -7.73
N VAL A 253 -14.70 -8.23 -8.32
CA VAL A 253 -14.36 -6.87 -7.86
C VAL A 253 -15.16 -6.54 -6.61
N LEU A 254 -16.49 -6.72 -6.65
CA LEU A 254 -17.35 -6.41 -5.50
C LEU A 254 -17.03 -7.30 -4.29
N SER A 255 -16.71 -8.58 -4.52
CA SER A 255 -16.32 -9.47 -3.43
C SER A 255 -15.01 -9.05 -2.74
N SER A 256 -14.08 -8.41 -3.46
CA SER A 256 -12.86 -7.85 -2.84
C SER A 256 -13.15 -6.71 -1.86
N TRP A 257 -14.34 -6.09 -1.94
CA TRP A 257 -14.76 -4.98 -1.08
C TRP A 257 -15.60 -5.41 0.13
N LEU A 258 -15.72 -6.71 0.42
CA LEU A 258 -16.43 -7.18 1.61
C LEU A 258 -15.89 -6.62 2.93
N ARG A 259 -14.61 -6.25 2.96
CA ARG A 259 -13.96 -5.58 4.11
C ARG A 259 -14.13 -4.06 4.10
N SER A 260 -14.70 -3.50 3.03
CA SER A 260 -14.95 -2.06 2.85
C SER A 260 -16.40 -1.83 2.37
N PRO A 261 -17.42 -2.10 3.21
CA PRO A 261 -18.83 -1.89 2.84
C PRO A 261 -19.16 -0.46 2.43
N ASP A 262 -18.38 0.52 2.88
CA ASP A 262 -18.45 1.91 2.44
C ASP A 262 -18.20 2.06 0.93
N LYS A 263 -17.31 1.25 0.35
CA LYS A 263 -17.08 1.21 -1.11
C LYS A 263 -18.25 0.55 -1.83
N LEU A 264 -18.79 -0.55 -1.28
CA LEU A 264 -19.99 -1.19 -1.82
C LEU A 264 -21.17 -0.22 -1.84
N GLN A 265 -21.33 0.59 -0.78
CA GLN A 265 -22.35 1.65 -0.70
C GLN A 265 -22.14 2.72 -1.76
N GLN A 266 -20.96 3.32 -1.82
CA GLN A 266 -20.65 4.35 -2.81
C GLN A 266 -20.88 3.84 -4.25
N PHE A 267 -20.53 2.59 -4.52
CA PHE A 267 -20.77 1.97 -5.82
C PHE A 267 -22.26 1.75 -6.10
N ALA A 268 -23.02 1.18 -5.15
CA ALA A 268 -24.44 0.92 -5.30
C ALA A 268 -25.28 2.20 -5.47
N GLU A 269 -24.82 3.32 -4.91
CA GLU A 269 -25.44 4.64 -5.07
C GLU A 269 -25.08 5.31 -6.40
N ALA A 270 -23.89 5.03 -6.94
CA ALA A 270 -23.41 5.65 -8.18
C ALA A 270 -23.87 4.93 -9.46
N THR A 271 -24.11 3.62 -9.39
CA THR A 271 -24.39 2.79 -10.58
C THR A 271 -25.79 3.05 -11.13
N GLN A 272 -25.88 3.12 -12.46
CA GLN A 272 -27.15 3.20 -13.17
C GLN A 272 -27.69 1.81 -13.52
N ASP A 273 -26.90 0.75 -13.33
CA ASP A 273 -27.29 -0.62 -13.54
C ASP A 273 -27.92 -1.21 -12.26
N PRO A 274 -29.24 -1.47 -12.25
CA PRO A 274 -29.93 -1.96 -11.06
C PRO A 274 -29.43 -3.34 -10.60
N ASP A 275 -28.94 -4.19 -11.51
CA ASP A 275 -28.43 -5.52 -11.18
C ASP A 275 -27.08 -5.41 -10.47
N LEU A 276 -26.23 -4.47 -10.90
CA LEU A 276 -24.96 -4.18 -10.21
C LEU A 276 -25.21 -3.54 -8.83
N ALA A 277 -26.21 -2.65 -8.72
CA ALA A 277 -26.61 -2.09 -7.42
C ALA A 277 -27.09 -3.19 -6.46
N ASP A 278 -27.94 -4.10 -6.93
CA ASP A 278 -28.44 -5.23 -6.13
C ASP A 278 -27.30 -6.17 -5.72
N ALA A 279 -26.39 -6.49 -6.65
CA ALA A 279 -25.22 -7.32 -6.36
C ALA A 279 -24.33 -6.70 -5.27
N ALA A 280 -24.04 -5.40 -5.35
CA ALA A 280 -23.25 -4.70 -4.33
C ALA A 280 -23.94 -4.77 -2.94
N ARG A 281 -25.27 -4.59 -2.89
CA ARG A 281 -26.04 -4.71 -1.65
C ARG A 281 -26.02 -6.13 -1.07
N ARG A 282 -26.13 -7.17 -1.92
CA ARG A 282 -25.95 -8.57 -1.51
C ARG A 282 -24.55 -8.85 -0.96
N HIS A 283 -23.51 -8.24 -1.52
CA HIS A 283 -22.17 -8.32 -0.94
C HIS A 283 -22.08 -7.62 0.43
N GLY A 284 -22.78 -6.50 0.68
CA GLY A 284 -22.81 -5.95 2.04
C GLY A 284 -23.52 -6.86 3.04
N ILE A 285 -24.55 -7.60 2.62
CA ILE A 285 -25.13 -8.66 3.46
C ILE A 285 -24.07 -9.71 3.79
N GLN A 286 -23.25 -10.12 2.83
CA GLN A 286 -22.12 -11.01 3.10
C GLN A 286 -21.14 -10.39 4.12
N ALA A 287 -20.88 -9.09 4.06
CA ALA A 287 -20.03 -8.39 5.03
C ALA A 287 -20.52 -8.50 6.49
N ILE A 288 -21.82 -8.71 6.73
CA ILE A 288 -22.34 -9.00 8.08
C ILE A 288 -21.82 -10.36 8.58
N PHE A 289 -21.80 -11.39 7.73
CA PHE A 289 -21.21 -12.69 8.11
C PHE A 289 -19.72 -12.57 8.48
N TYR A 290 -19.03 -11.55 7.96
CA TYR A 290 -17.62 -11.24 8.24
C TYR A 290 -17.36 -10.37 9.47
N GLY A 291 -18.38 -10.14 10.31
CA GLY A 291 -18.26 -9.27 11.48
C GLY A 291 -17.95 -7.82 11.10
N ASN A 292 -18.56 -7.36 10.01
CA ASN A 292 -18.59 -5.95 9.61
C ASN A 292 -20.02 -5.44 9.53
N THR A 293 -20.78 -5.72 10.59
CA THR A 293 -22.20 -5.36 10.67
C THR A 293 -22.38 -3.85 10.59
N ARG A 294 -21.57 -3.10 11.34
CA ARG A 294 -21.66 -1.63 11.39
C ARG A 294 -21.46 -0.98 10.02
N GLY A 295 -20.49 -1.46 9.22
CA GLY A 295 -20.22 -0.93 7.89
C GLY A 295 -21.30 -1.34 6.87
N ALA A 296 -21.85 -2.55 7.00
CA ALA A 296 -22.85 -3.07 6.06
C ALA A 296 -24.24 -2.43 6.21
N LEU A 297 -24.62 -1.98 7.41
CA LEU A 297 -25.96 -1.47 7.68
C LEU A 297 -26.37 -0.29 6.76
N PRO A 298 -25.57 0.78 6.56
CA PRO A 298 -25.91 1.86 5.65
C PRO A 298 -26.25 1.40 4.21
N LEU A 299 -25.52 0.42 3.69
CA LEU A 299 -25.78 -0.15 2.36
C LEU A 299 -27.16 -0.83 2.28
N ILE A 300 -27.54 -1.56 3.33
CA ILE A 300 -28.81 -2.29 3.41
C ILE A 300 -29.98 -1.32 3.71
N GLU A 301 -29.72 -0.23 4.42
CA GLU A 301 -30.72 0.81 4.72
C GLU A 301 -31.24 1.51 3.45
N GLY A 302 -30.44 1.55 2.37
CA GLY A 302 -30.84 2.07 1.07
C GLY A 302 -31.84 1.21 0.30
N MET A 303 -32.18 0.01 0.80
CA MET A 303 -33.23 -0.85 0.24
C MET A 303 -34.60 -0.54 0.85
N ASP A 304 -35.67 -0.91 0.14
CA ASP A 304 -37.01 -0.88 0.74
C ASP A 304 -37.13 -1.88 1.90
N ALA A 305 -38.10 -1.64 2.78
CA ALA A 305 -38.22 -2.35 4.05
C ALA A 305 -38.50 -3.86 3.90
N GLU A 306 -39.29 -4.24 2.91
CA GLU A 306 -39.68 -5.63 2.68
C GLU A 306 -38.50 -6.41 2.09
N THR A 307 -37.87 -5.87 1.04
CA THR A 307 -36.72 -6.48 0.37
C THR A 307 -35.55 -6.71 1.34
N ARG A 308 -35.22 -5.73 2.20
CA ARG A 308 -34.09 -5.91 3.14
C ARG A 308 -34.32 -7.04 4.14
N LEU A 309 -35.53 -7.16 4.70
CA LEU A 309 -35.82 -8.22 5.66
C LEU A 309 -35.83 -9.58 4.97
N GLN A 310 -36.45 -9.68 3.80
CA GLN A 310 -36.45 -10.90 3.00
C GLN A 310 -35.03 -11.37 2.65
N LEU A 311 -34.16 -10.47 2.21
CA LEU A 311 -32.78 -10.81 1.89
C LEU A 311 -31.99 -11.27 3.12
N LEU A 312 -32.16 -10.61 4.28
CA LEU A 312 -31.51 -11.01 5.52
C LEU A 312 -32.00 -12.37 6.03
N GLU A 313 -33.29 -12.67 5.89
CA GLU A 313 -33.88 -13.95 6.28
C GLU A 313 -33.44 -15.12 5.41
N THR A 314 -33.14 -14.86 4.15
CA THR A 314 -32.78 -15.88 3.14
C THR A 314 -31.28 -15.96 2.87
N ALA A 315 -30.48 -15.00 3.35
CA ALA A 315 -29.05 -14.93 3.09
C ALA A 315 -28.31 -16.22 3.46
N GLU A 316 -27.53 -16.77 2.54
CA GLU A 316 -26.62 -17.87 2.85
C GLU A 316 -25.19 -17.37 2.83
N LEU A 317 -24.37 -17.90 3.75
CA LEU A 317 -22.94 -17.58 3.79
C LEU A 317 -22.27 -18.12 2.53
N ASP A 318 -21.76 -17.23 1.70
CA ASP A 318 -20.90 -17.62 0.58
C ASP A 318 -19.49 -17.92 1.12
N ARG A 319 -19.21 -19.22 1.27
CA ARG A 319 -17.92 -19.71 1.76
C ARG A 319 -16.77 -19.45 0.79
N SER A 320 -17.04 -19.23 -0.49
CA SER A 320 -15.98 -18.89 -1.45
C SER A 320 -15.39 -17.51 -1.18
N LEU A 321 -16.16 -16.63 -0.53
CA LEU A 321 -15.74 -15.29 -0.17
C LEU A 321 -15.03 -15.23 1.20
N MET A 322 -14.93 -16.38 1.90
CA MET A 322 -14.42 -16.41 3.27
C MET A 322 -12.91 -16.27 3.35
N THR A 323 -12.47 -15.09 3.74
CA THR A 323 -11.03 -14.77 3.86
C THR A 323 -10.62 -14.42 5.28
N SER A 324 -11.59 -14.31 6.17
CA SER A 324 -11.47 -13.93 7.57
C SER A 324 -12.40 -14.81 8.39
N ARG A 325 -11.95 -15.18 9.60
CA ARG A 325 -12.78 -15.90 10.60
C ARG A 325 -13.40 -14.94 11.63
N ARG A 326 -13.49 -13.65 11.33
CA ARG A 326 -14.21 -12.72 12.21
C ARG A 326 -15.71 -12.96 12.01
N PHE A 327 -16.35 -13.38 13.09
CA PHE A 327 -17.79 -13.48 13.18
C PHE A 327 -18.34 -12.29 13.96
N MET A 328 -19.66 -12.06 13.85
CA MET A 328 -20.39 -11.06 14.62
C MET A 328 -20.12 -11.21 16.12
N ASP A 329 -19.59 -10.15 16.75
CA ASP A 329 -19.41 -10.09 18.19
C ASP A 329 -20.70 -9.62 18.92
N SER A 330 -20.69 -9.60 20.25
CA SER A 330 -21.88 -9.23 21.05
C SER A 330 -22.34 -7.80 20.83
N ASP A 331 -21.40 -6.88 20.55
CA ASP A 331 -21.71 -5.47 20.34
C ASP A 331 -22.34 -5.28 18.95
N GLU A 332 -21.83 -5.99 17.95
CA GLU A 332 -22.42 -6.05 16.61
C GLU A 332 -23.80 -6.72 16.63
N GLU A 333 -23.99 -7.79 17.39
CA GLU A 333 -25.30 -8.44 17.56
C GLU A 333 -26.32 -7.46 18.16
N ALA A 334 -25.96 -6.77 19.25
CA ALA A 334 -26.84 -5.79 19.89
C ALA A 334 -27.22 -4.65 18.94
N LEU A 335 -26.25 -4.17 18.16
CA LEU A 335 -26.47 -3.18 17.11
C LEU A 335 -27.45 -3.71 16.05
N PHE A 336 -27.24 -4.95 15.58
CA PHE A 336 -28.07 -5.52 14.51
C PHE A 336 -29.51 -5.75 14.97
N ARG A 337 -29.70 -6.28 16.19
CA ARG A 337 -31.02 -6.45 16.81
C ARG A 337 -31.78 -5.14 16.89
N LYS A 338 -31.12 -4.08 17.39
CA LYS A 338 -31.69 -2.74 17.46
C LYS A 338 -32.16 -2.27 16.07
N LYS A 339 -31.34 -2.45 15.05
CA LYS A 339 -31.66 -2.05 13.67
C LYS A 339 -32.82 -2.83 13.08
N LEU A 340 -32.88 -4.15 13.29
CA LEU A 340 -34.01 -4.97 12.86
C LEU A 340 -35.32 -4.54 13.53
N THR A 341 -35.29 -4.18 14.82
CA THR A 341 -36.45 -3.59 15.50
C THR A 341 -36.86 -2.24 14.90
N GLU A 342 -35.90 -1.35 14.60
CA GLU A 342 -36.16 -0.08 13.92
C GLU A 342 -36.81 -0.30 12.53
N TRP A 343 -36.52 -1.42 11.88
CA TRP A 343 -37.12 -1.83 10.61
C TRP A 343 -38.42 -2.62 10.74
N ASN A 344 -39.00 -2.68 11.95
CA ASN A 344 -40.24 -3.39 12.28
C ASN A 344 -40.19 -4.91 12.03
N ALA A 345 -39.02 -5.54 12.12
CA ALA A 345 -38.94 -7.01 12.15
C ALA A 345 -39.62 -7.54 13.43
N SER A 346 -40.38 -8.64 13.31
CA SER A 346 -40.94 -9.33 14.47
C SER A 346 -39.83 -9.97 15.32
N GLU A 347 -40.13 -10.28 16.58
CA GLU A 347 -39.17 -10.95 17.46
C GLU A 347 -38.68 -12.29 16.87
N GLU A 348 -39.57 -13.05 16.24
CA GLU A 348 -39.23 -14.31 15.55
C GLU A 348 -38.31 -14.08 14.33
N GLN A 349 -38.58 -13.04 13.55
CA GLN A 349 -37.73 -12.66 12.41
C GLN A 349 -36.34 -12.23 12.91
N ILE A 350 -36.28 -11.44 13.98
CA ILE A 350 -35.02 -11.00 14.60
C ILE A 350 -34.19 -12.22 15.02
N GLU A 351 -34.76 -13.16 15.77
CA GLU A 351 -34.02 -14.36 16.18
C GLU A 351 -33.58 -15.22 15.00
N THR A 352 -34.43 -15.35 13.98
CA THR A 352 -34.11 -16.09 12.75
C THR A 352 -32.91 -15.47 12.04
N ILE A 353 -32.93 -14.16 11.80
CA ILE A 353 -31.84 -13.41 11.16
C ILE A 353 -30.57 -13.49 12.01
N ILE A 354 -30.64 -13.17 13.31
CA ILE A 354 -29.46 -13.18 14.18
C ILE A 354 -28.82 -14.57 14.25
N SER A 355 -29.63 -15.63 14.39
CA SER A 355 -29.12 -16.99 14.43
C SER A 355 -28.36 -17.36 13.15
N ARG A 356 -28.78 -16.85 11.99
CA ARG A 356 -28.15 -17.09 10.69
C ARG A 356 -26.76 -16.45 10.63
N PHE A 357 -26.63 -15.18 10.99
CA PHE A 357 -25.35 -14.46 10.94
C PHE A 357 -24.38 -14.81 12.08
N LYS A 358 -24.87 -15.42 13.18
CA LYS A 358 -24.02 -15.96 14.25
C LYS A 358 -23.44 -17.35 13.98
N LYS A 359 -23.93 -18.07 12.97
CA LYS A 359 -23.49 -19.46 12.71
C LYS A 359 -21.97 -19.49 12.45
N LYS A 360 -21.30 -20.30 13.27
CA LYS A 360 -19.84 -20.51 13.29
C LYS A 360 -19.35 -21.41 12.18
#